data_AF-A0A853EJJ8-F1
#
_entry.id   AF-A0A853EJJ8-F1
#
_cell.length_a   1.000
_cell.length_b   1.000
_cell.length_c   1.000
_cell.angle_alpha   90.00
_cell.angle_beta   90.00
_cell.angle_gamma   90.00
#
_symmetry.space_group_name_H-M   'P 1'
#
loop_
_entity.id
_entity.type
_entity.pdbx_description
1 polymer ?
#
loop_
_entity_poly.entity_id
_entity_poly.type
_entity_poly.pdbx_seq_one_letter_code
_entity_poly.pdbx_strand_id
1 'polypeptide(L)'
;MTMLAPEDYLTQVLHGLEPPPPVEVPLSQAHGLVLAEDVAAAVAVPPWTNSAMDGYALRAQDAAGAGPSHPVRLPVAGDVPAGSAPQPLAAGTAQRIMTGAMLPPGADTVVRVEDTDQEPGPAPLPQEVEIRRAIHRGQHVRRSGEDLGAGAPVLGRGSILSARALAALASTGLGAVRAWPRVRVAVVSTGAELREPGQDLEPGTIPDSNGLLLAGLVAEHGAQCTAVLRSPDTAAELAALLVQAAEEADLVITSGGVSAGAFDPLTEIAAAGQDGRQDPAPTGSGPAHGYSPTAGAAGRIRLRRERVAMQPGKPQAHGRVHCGDGRQVPLLCLPGNPVSVLVSFTTIAAPVLARLGGYDSHRRTARTVAASPRAPRASAPSALCDPAMPPAPSSAAAAPAASSAPGRSSGAGGPAEPVLRPARAAESWATPPGRRQYLPVRVLAPAPAGPAPTDAASGGARAQSTPDCAVDPGGALVAPSHRLGSGSHLVASLPGADALAVVGAEVERVETGDLLQILPLSAPPSPLGPPGRPAADH
;
A
#
# COMPACT_ATOMS: atom_id res chain seq x y z
N MET A 1 -20.65 28.07 14.76
CA MET A 1 -19.48 27.37 14.17
C MET A 1 -19.88 26.82 12.81
N THR A 2 -19.21 27.28 11.76
CA THR A 2 -19.35 26.79 10.39
C THR A 2 -18.84 25.34 10.31
N MET A 3 -19.42 24.50 9.45
CA MET A 3 -18.90 23.15 9.23
C MET A 3 -17.62 23.22 8.40
N LEU A 4 -16.60 22.45 8.76
CA LEU A 4 -15.36 22.33 7.99
C LEU A 4 -15.55 21.34 6.84
N ALA A 5 -14.92 21.60 5.69
CA ALA A 5 -14.81 20.57 4.66
C ALA A 5 -13.96 19.40 5.19
N PRO A 6 -14.18 18.15 4.73
CA PRO A 6 -13.36 17.01 5.11
C PRO A 6 -11.85 17.24 4.89
N GLU A 7 -11.47 17.91 3.81
CA GLU A 7 -10.09 18.25 3.46
C GLU A 7 -9.46 19.24 4.45
N ASP A 8 -10.21 20.27 4.83
CA ASP A 8 -9.75 21.27 5.79
C ASP A 8 -9.54 20.63 7.17
N TYR A 9 -10.45 19.75 7.57
CA TYR A 9 -10.33 19.01 8.82
C TYR A 9 -9.11 18.07 8.80
N LEU A 10 -8.94 17.31 7.72
CA LEU A 10 -7.77 16.43 7.55
C LEU A 10 -6.46 17.22 7.59
N THR A 11 -6.42 18.39 6.94
CA THR A 11 -5.25 19.28 6.97
C THR A 11 -4.92 19.72 8.39
N GLN A 12 -5.92 20.08 9.20
CA GLN A 12 -5.73 20.41 10.61
C GLN A 12 -5.22 19.23 11.44
N VAL A 13 -5.78 18.04 11.23
CA VAL A 13 -5.37 16.82 11.94
C VAL A 13 -3.92 16.44 11.62
N LEU A 14 -3.50 16.58 10.37
CA LEU A 14 -2.15 16.21 9.93
C LEU A 14 -1.09 17.28 10.28
N HIS A 15 -1.51 18.49 10.61
CA HIS A 15 -0.61 19.59 10.92
C HIS A 15 0.25 19.30 12.15
N GLY A 16 1.57 19.39 11.99
CA GLY A 16 2.53 19.13 13.08
C GLY A 16 2.60 17.66 13.54
N LEU A 17 2.03 16.72 12.77
CA LEU A 17 2.29 15.30 13.01
C LEU A 17 3.67 14.92 12.49
N GLU A 18 4.47 14.34 13.37
CA GLU A 18 5.80 13.82 13.04
C GLU A 18 5.81 12.31 13.28
N PRO A 19 6.27 11.51 12.30
CA PRO A 19 6.46 10.09 12.51
C PRO A 19 7.52 9.83 13.58
N PRO A 20 7.40 8.73 14.35
CA PRO A 20 8.47 8.27 15.23
C PRO A 20 9.78 8.09 14.44
N PRO A 21 10.94 8.35 15.05
CA PRO A 21 12.21 8.30 14.34
C PRO A 21 12.48 6.90 13.74
N PRO A 22 13.09 6.82 12.55
CA PRO A 22 13.46 5.54 11.97
C PRO A 22 14.44 4.75 12.82
N VAL A 23 14.20 3.45 12.91
CA VAL A 23 15.00 2.49 13.69
C VAL A 23 15.65 1.48 12.75
N GLU A 24 16.76 0.89 13.19
CA GLU A 24 17.35 -0.25 12.50
C GLU A 24 16.51 -1.51 12.79
N VAL A 25 16.14 -2.23 11.73
CA VAL A 25 15.28 -3.42 11.82
C VAL A 25 15.93 -4.56 11.03
N PRO A 26 16.08 -5.76 11.62
CA PRO A 26 16.48 -6.96 10.88
C PRO A 26 15.53 -7.23 9.72
N LEU A 27 16.05 -7.71 8.57
CA LEU A 27 15.20 -7.97 7.40
C LEU A 27 14.04 -8.94 7.70
N SER A 28 14.24 -9.88 8.62
CA SER A 28 13.21 -10.84 9.07
C SER A 28 12.01 -10.20 9.76
N GLN A 29 12.16 -8.98 10.29
CA GLN A 29 11.12 -8.23 11.00
C GLN A 29 10.64 -6.99 10.23
N ALA A 30 11.25 -6.70 9.08
CA ALA A 30 11.00 -5.47 8.35
C ALA A 30 9.82 -5.55 7.35
N HIS A 31 9.16 -6.72 7.22
CA HIS A 31 8.07 -6.90 6.27
C HIS A 31 6.90 -5.95 6.51
N GLY A 32 6.52 -5.23 5.45
CA GLY A 32 5.44 -4.23 5.46
C GLY A 32 5.82 -2.87 6.04
N LEU A 33 7.06 -2.68 6.52
CA LEU A 33 7.55 -1.37 6.95
C LEU A 33 7.96 -0.52 5.74
N VAL A 34 8.17 0.78 5.98
CA VAL A 34 8.63 1.72 4.97
C VAL A 34 10.12 2.02 5.17
N LEU A 35 10.90 1.88 4.11
CA LEU A 35 12.33 2.15 4.12
C LEU A 35 12.61 3.64 4.36
N ALA A 36 13.50 3.96 5.31
CA ALA A 36 13.74 5.33 5.73
C ALA A 36 14.89 6.04 4.97
N GLU A 37 15.72 5.28 4.25
CA GLU A 37 16.87 5.79 3.49
C GLU A 37 17.05 5.01 2.18
N ASP A 38 17.80 5.59 1.23
CA ASP A 38 18.17 4.86 0.02
C ASP A 38 19.17 3.76 0.38
N VAL A 39 19.00 2.57 -0.21
CA VAL A 39 19.87 1.43 0.02
C VAL A 39 20.61 1.05 -1.25
N ALA A 40 21.92 0.89 -1.13
CA ALA A 40 22.80 0.38 -2.17
C ALA A 40 23.26 -1.06 -1.86
N ALA A 41 23.63 -1.79 -2.90
CA ALA A 41 24.07 -3.18 -2.79
C ALA A 41 25.41 -3.26 -2.03
N ALA A 42 25.47 -4.04 -0.95
CA ALA A 42 26.71 -4.25 -0.19
C ALA A 42 27.66 -5.21 -0.93
N VAL A 43 27.09 -6.18 -1.67
CA VAL A 43 27.82 -7.11 -2.54
C VAL A 43 27.22 -7.12 -3.93
N ALA A 44 28.03 -7.51 -4.92
CA ALA A 44 27.55 -7.75 -6.27
C ALA A 44 26.63 -8.98 -6.33
N VAL A 45 25.75 -9.04 -7.33
CA VAL A 45 24.88 -10.18 -7.61
C VAL A 45 25.15 -10.68 -9.04
N PRO A 46 25.64 -11.92 -9.21
CA PRO A 46 26.24 -12.75 -8.18
C PRO A 46 27.53 -12.14 -7.61
N PRO A 47 27.96 -12.48 -6.38
CA PRO A 47 29.16 -11.91 -5.77
C PRO A 47 30.46 -12.39 -6.44
N TRP A 48 30.44 -13.59 -7.02
CA TRP A 48 31.54 -14.16 -7.77
C TRP A 48 31.06 -14.62 -9.14
N THR A 49 31.98 -14.64 -10.11
CA THR A 49 31.74 -15.33 -11.38
C THR A 49 31.50 -16.80 -11.07
N ASN A 50 30.39 -17.36 -11.54
CA ASN A 50 29.95 -18.70 -11.17
C ASN A 50 29.40 -19.49 -12.36
N SER A 51 29.21 -20.79 -12.15
CA SER A 51 28.62 -21.66 -13.15
C SER A 51 27.11 -21.47 -13.27
N ALA A 52 26.60 -21.36 -14.50
CA ALA A 52 25.17 -21.36 -14.79
C ALA A 52 24.56 -22.76 -14.84
N MET A 53 25.39 -23.80 -14.94
CA MET A 53 24.98 -25.20 -15.19
C MET A 53 25.85 -26.19 -14.39
N ASP A 54 25.38 -27.42 -14.24
CA ASP A 54 26.22 -28.53 -13.75
C ASP A 54 27.08 -29.06 -14.89
N GLY A 55 28.36 -29.35 -14.64
CA GLY A 55 29.25 -29.89 -15.66
C GLY A 55 30.73 -29.71 -15.35
N TYR A 56 31.51 -29.20 -16.30
CA TYR A 56 32.97 -29.10 -16.22
C TYR A 56 33.47 -27.69 -16.55
N ALA A 57 34.14 -27.06 -15.58
CA ALA A 57 34.86 -25.81 -15.77
C ALA A 57 36.21 -26.08 -16.44
N LEU A 58 36.49 -25.35 -17.51
CA LEU A 58 37.71 -25.48 -18.30
C LEU A 58 38.14 -24.14 -18.92
N ARG A 59 39.29 -24.14 -19.59
CA ARG A 59 39.70 -23.06 -20.51
C ARG A 59 39.19 -23.39 -21.90
N ALA A 60 38.42 -22.52 -22.54
CA ALA A 60 37.84 -22.80 -23.86
C ALA A 60 38.89 -23.23 -24.90
N GLN A 61 40.11 -22.68 -24.83
CA GLN A 61 41.21 -23.03 -25.72
C GLN A 61 41.67 -24.50 -25.60
N ASP A 62 41.53 -25.12 -24.42
CA ASP A 62 42.01 -26.47 -24.16
C ASP A 62 41.06 -27.53 -24.73
N ALA A 63 39.82 -27.14 -25.05
CA ALA A 63 38.84 -27.95 -25.77
C ALA A 63 38.52 -27.37 -27.17
N ALA A 64 39.45 -26.59 -27.74
CA ALA A 64 39.31 -26.06 -29.09
C ALA A 64 39.21 -27.21 -30.12
N GLY A 65 38.21 -27.13 -31.01
CA GLY A 65 37.97 -28.15 -32.02
C GLY A 65 37.19 -29.38 -31.54
N ALA A 66 36.75 -29.42 -30.28
CA ALA A 66 35.87 -30.47 -29.78
C ALA A 66 34.58 -30.56 -30.60
N GLY A 67 34.16 -31.78 -30.90
CA GLY A 67 32.91 -32.04 -31.61
C GLY A 67 32.55 -33.53 -31.65
N PRO A 68 31.38 -33.90 -32.19
CA PRO A 68 30.88 -35.26 -32.10
C PRO A 68 31.81 -36.31 -32.73
N SER A 69 32.54 -35.94 -33.79
CA SER A 69 33.51 -36.81 -34.48
C SER A 69 34.93 -36.73 -33.92
N HIS A 70 35.25 -35.69 -33.13
CA HIS A 70 36.57 -35.43 -32.58
C HIS A 70 36.43 -34.90 -31.14
N PRO A 71 36.05 -35.77 -30.17
CA PRO A 71 35.93 -35.35 -28.78
C PRO A 71 37.32 -35.03 -28.20
N VAL A 72 37.39 -34.00 -27.37
CA VAL A 72 38.62 -33.65 -26.63
C VAL A 72 38.56 -34.25 -25.24
N ARG A 73 39.59 -34.99 -24.84
CA ARG A 73 39.73 -35.55 -23.48
C ARG A 73 40.55 -34.61 -22.62
N LEU A 74 40.06 -34.31 -21.42
CA LEU A 74 40.79 -33.54 -20.42
C LEU A 74 40.83 -34.31 -19.08
N PRO A 75 41.98 -34.37 -18.40
CA PRO A 75 42.05 -34.88 -17.03
C PRO A 75 41.23 -34.00 -16.09
N VAL A 76 40.51 -34.64 -15.16
CA VAL A 76 39.66 -33.97 -14.19
C VAL A 76 40.42 -33.82 -12.87
N ALA A 77 40.73 -32.57 -12.52
CA ALA A 77 41.61 -32.24 -11.40
C ALA A 77 40.90 -32.18 -10.04
N GLY A 78 39.57 -32.20 -10.00
CA GLY A 78 38.81 -32.09 -8.74
C GLY A 78 37.34 -31.72 -8.92
N ASP A 79 36.65 -31.70 -7.78
CA ASP A 79 35.28 -31.21 -7.63
C ASP A 79 35.25 -29.76 -7.12
N VAL A 80 34.29 -28.98 -7.62
CA VAL A 80 34.01 -27.61 -7.22
C VAL A 80 32.53 -27.53 -6.78
N PRO A 81 32.24 -27.87 -5.51
CA PRO A 81 30.89 -27.78 -4.99
C PRO A 81 30.48 -26.34 -4.73
N ALA A 82 29.17 -26.09 -4.66
CA ALA A 82 28.67 -24.80 -4.20
C ALA A 82 29.10 -24.54 -2.74
N GLY A 83 29.45 -23.29 -2.43
CA GLY A 83 29.82 -22.86 -1.08
C GLY A 83 31.30 -23.02 -0.70
N SER A 84 32.17 -23.51 -1.59
CA SER A 84 33.62 -23.55 -1.37
C SER A 84 34.39 -22.73 -2.41
N ALA A 85 35.60 -22.29 -2.03
CA ALA A 85 36.50 -21.64 -2.97
C ALA A 85 37.32 -22.72 -3.73
N PRO A 86 37.24 -22.80 -5.07
CA PRO A 86 38.04 -23.72 -5.87
C PRO A 86 39.54 -23.39 -5.84
N GLN A 87 40.34 -24.43 -6.03
CA GLN A 87 41.75 -24.27 -6.42
C GLN A 87 41.84 -23.78 -7.88
N PRO A 88 42.87 -23.00 -8.25
CA PRO A 88 43.08 -22.57 -9.63
C PRO A 88 43.12 -23.73 -10.62
N LEU A 89 42.55 -23.53 -11.80
CA LEU A 89 42.53 -24.53 -12.87
C LEU A 89 43.88 -24.54 -13.62
N ALA A 90 44.55 -25.69 -13.62
CA ALA A 90 45.75 -25.93 -14.42
C ALA A 90 45.42 -25.93 -15.93
N ALA A 91 46.39 -25.55 -16.77
CA ALA A 91 46.20 -25.60 -18.22
C ALA A 91 46.06 -27.05 -18.70
N GLY A 92 45.16 -27.29 -19.65
CA GLY A 92 44.91 -28.63 -20.20
C GLY A 92 44.13 -29.54 -19.26
N THR A 93 43.47 -29.01 -18.23
CA THR A 93 42.65 -29.81 -17.29
C THR A 93 41.24 -29.25 -17.18
N ALA A 94 40.33 -30.05 -16.59
CA ALA A 94 38.98 -29.65 -16.24
C ALA A 94 38.72 -29.86 -14.74
N GLN A 95 37.72 -29.17 -14.18
CA GLN A 95 37.19 -29.45 -12.84
C GLN A 95 35.68 -29.64 -12.94
N ARG A 96 35.16 -30.68 -12.27
CA ARG A 96 33.71 -30.91 -12.22
C ARG A 96 33.08 -29.84 -11.32
N ILE A 97 32.11 -29.11 -11.82
CA ILE A 97 31.55 -27.92 -11.17
C ILE A 97 30.03 -28.01 -11.10
N MET A 98 29.48 -27.56 -9.97
CA MET A 98 28.04 -27.46 -9.78
C MET A 98 27.51 -26.07 -10.16
N THR A 99 26.22 -26.00 -10.50
CA THR A 99 25.48 -24.77 -10.71
C THR A 99 25.60 -23.86 -9.50
N GLY A 100 25.94 -22.59 -9.73
CA GLY A 100 26.14 -21.58 -8.69
C GLY A 100 27.50 -21.65 -7.98
N ALA A 101 28.31 -22.68 -8.20
CA ALA A 101 29.66 -22.75 -7.63
C ALA A 101 30.60 -21.72 -8.26
N MET A 102 31.52 -21.17 -7.45
CA MET A 102 32.48 -20.16 -7.91
C MET A 102 33.35 -20.75 -9.02
N LEU A 103 33.52 -19.99 -10.10
CA LEU A 103 34.35 -20.40 -11.22
C LEU A 103 35.83 -20.45 -10.80
N PRO A 104 36.56 -21.56 -11.05
CA PRO A 104 37.97 -21.68 -10.72
C PRO A 104 38.82 -20.59 -11.36
N PRO A 105 39.77 -19.98 -10.64
CA PRO A 105 40.72 -19.07 -11.25
C PRO A 105 41.42 -19.71 -12.44
N GLY A 106 41.37 -19.05 -13.59
CA GLY A 106 41.93 -19.55 -14.85
C GLY A 106 40.94 -20.31 -15.74
N ALA A 107 39.78 -20.76 -15.23
CA ALA A 107 38.69 -21.21 -16.08
C ALA A 107 37.93 -20.01 -16.67
N ASP A 108 37.39 -20.18 -17.88
CA ASP A 108 36.59 -19.14 -18.53
C ASP A 108 35.30 -19.64 -19.16
N THR A 109 35.03 -20.95 -19.06
CA THR A 109 33.94 -21.62 -19.77
C THR A 109 33.48 -22.83 -18.96
N VAL A 110 32.17 -23.10 -18.98
CA VAL A 110 31.60 -24.34 -18.43
C VAL A 110 30.93 -25.15 -19.54
N VAL A 111 31.21 -26.45 -19.59
CA VAL A 111 30.52 -27.40 -20.47
C VAL A 111 29.53 -28.18 -19.63
N ARG A 112 28.28 -28.27 -20.06
CA ARG A 112 27.25 -29.01 -19.32
C ARG A 112 27.55 -30.49 -19.33
N VAL A 113 27.15 -31.20 -18.28
CA VAL A 113 27.37 -32.66 -18.18
C VAL A 113 26.82 -33.42 -19.39
N GLU A 114 25.67 -33.01 -19.93
CA GLU A 114 25.02 -33.64 -21.10
C GLU A 114 25.79 -33.46 -22.41
N ASP A 115 26.73 -32.51 -22.44
CA ASP A 115 27.60 -32.26 -23.59
C ASP A 115 28.96 -33.00 -23.43
N THR A 116 29.06 -33.91 -22.46
CA THR A 116 30.23 -34.76 -22.17
C THR A 116 29.95 -36.26 -22.28
N ASP A 117 30.91 -37.11 -21.92
CA ASP A 117 30.72 -38.56 -21.75
C ASP A 117 30.16 -38.99 -20.40
N GLN A 118 29.92 -38.03 -19.50
CA GLN A 118 29.51 -38.29 -18.13
C GLN A 118 27.98 -38.13 -18.00
N GLU A 119 27.37 -38.96 -17.15
CA GLU A 119 25.94 -38.90 -16.86
C GLU A 119 25.64 -37.86 -15.75
N PRO A 120 24.48 -37.17 -15.80
CA PRO A 120 24.05 -36.30 -14.70
C PRO A 120 23.80 -37.09 -13.40
N GLY A 121 24.13 -36.47 -12.26
CA GLY A 121 23.83 -37.01 -10.93
C GLY A 121 25.06 -37.39 -10.11
N PRO A 122 24.85 -38.01 -8.93
CA PRO A 122 25.93 -38.34 -8.01
C PRO A 122 26.77 -39.51 -8.56
N ALA A 123 28.02 -39.23 -8.90
CA ALA A 123 29.00 -40.22 -9.34
C ALA A 123 30.38 -39.93 -8.75
N PRO A 124 31.26 -40.95 -8.58
CA PRO A 124 32.66 -40.72 -8.26
C PRO A 124 33.30 -39.71 -9.22
N LEU A 125 34.30 -38.96 -8.76
CA LEU A 125 35.04 -38.05 -9.63
C LEU A 125 35.73 -38.87 -10.73
N PRO A 126 35.42 -38.64 -12.02
CA PRO A 126 36.10 -39.36 -13.08
C PRO A 126 37.56 -38.91 -13.18
N GLN A 127 38.43 -39.74 -13.74
CA GLN A 127 39.83 -39.36 -13.98
C GLN A 127 39.98 -38.40 -15.17
N GLU A 128 39.12 -38.54 -16.17
CA GLU A 128 39.09 -37.73 -17.39
C GLU A 128 37.64 -37.49 -17.82
N VAL A 129 37.43 -36.49 -18.66
CA VAL A 129 36.14 -36.18 -19.31
C VAL A 129 36.33 -35.97 -20.80
N GLU A 130 35.43 -36.52 -21.62
CA GLU A 130 35.34 -36.22 -23.05
C GLU A 130 34.38 -35.06 -23.30
N ILE A 131 34.85 -33.99 -23.91
CA ILE A 131 34.02 -32.91 -24.43
C ILE A 131 33.55 -33.28 -25.83
N ARG A 132 32.25 -33.52 -26.00
CA ARG A 132 31.67 -34.09 -27.23
C ARG A 132 31.02 -33.06 -28.16
N ARG A 133 30.88 -31.82 -27.70
CA ARG A 133 30.30 -30.72 -28.50
C ARG A 133 31.27 -29.56 -28.63
N ALA A 134 31.09 -28.80 -29.71
CA ALA A 134 31.77 -27.53 -29.89
C ALA A 134 31.36 -26.54 -28.80
N ILE A 135 32.34 -25.80 -28.29
CA ILE A 135 32.16 -24.84 -27.19
C ILE A 135 32.60 -23.45 -27.63
N HIS A 136 32.08 -22.43 -26.95
CA HIS A 136 32.53 -21.04 -27.10
C HIS A 136 32.95 -20.47 -25.75
N ARG A 137 33.91 -19.57 -25.79
CA ARG A 137 34.44 -18.92 -24.59
C ARG A 137 33.33 -18.19 -23.82
N GLY A 138 33.28 -18.37 -22.51
CA GLY A 138 32.30 -17.71 -21.64
C GLY A 138 30.93 -18.37 -21.60
N GLN A 139 30.72 -19.50 -22.31
CA GLN A 139 29.44 -20.19 -22.26
C GLN A 139 29.15 -20.69 -20.83
N HIS A 140 27.89 -20.60 -20.43
CA HIS A 140 27.39 -21.06 -19.13
C HIS A 140 28.14 -20.48 -17.92
N VAL A 141 28.71 -19.29 -18.07
CA VAL A 141 29.35 -18.53 -16.98
C VAL A 141 28.51 -17.28 -16.71
N ARG A 142 28.11 -17.10 -15.45
CA ARG A 142 27.52 -15.84 -14.96
C ARG A 142 28.62 -15.00 -14.35
N ARG A 143 28.79 -13.76 -14.82
CA ARG A 143 29.85 -12.88 -14.33
C ARG A 143 29.45 -12.25 -12.99
N SER A 144 30.43 -12.04 -12.12
CA SER A 144 30.21 -11.25 -10.90
C SER A 144 29.58 -9.90 -11.24
N GLY A 145 28.50 -9.56 -10.55
CA GLY A 145 27.78 -8.29 -10.71
C GLY A 145 27.05 -8.09 -12.03
N GLU A 146 26.81 -9.14 -12.82
CA GLU A 146 26.08 -9.00 -14.09
C GLU A 146 24.60 -8.63 -13.94
N ASP A 147 23.99 -8.97 -12.79
CA ASP A 147 22.64 -8.51 -12.42
C ASP A 147 22.74 -7.15 -11.73
N LEU A 148 23.54 -7.07 -10.67
CA LEU A 148 23.74 -5.84 -9.91
C LEU A 148 25.16 -5.71 -9.37
N GLY A 149 25.81 -4.58 -9.64
CA GLY A 149 27.14 -4.27 -9.08
C GLY A 149 27.08 -3.81 -7.62
N ALA A 150 28.16 -4.04 -6.87
CA ALA A 150 28.29 -3.47 -5.53
C ALA A 150 28.23 -1.93 -5.59
N GLY A 151 27.52 -1.32 -4.64
CA GLY A 151 27.25 0.12 -4.59
C GLY A 151 26.12 0.60 -5.50
N ALA A 152 25.54 -0.25 -6.35
CA ALA A 152 24.39 0.13 -7.16
C ALA A 152 23.11 0.29 -6.30
N PRO A 153 22.20 1.21 -6.66
CA PRO A 153 20.96 1.41 -5.92
C PRO A 153 20.04 0.17 -6.00
N VAL A 154 19.53 -0.26 -4.85
CA VAL A 154 18.60 -1.40 -4.73
C VAL A 154 17.18 -0.91 -4.53
N LEU A 155 16.97 -0.07 -3.50
CA LEU A 155 15.66 0.50 -3.16
C LEU A 155 15.85 1.95 -2.71
N GLY A 156 14.89 2.80 -3.07
CA GLY A 156 14.84 4.18 -2.58
C GLY A 156 14.05 4.30 -1.28
N ARG A 157 14.38 5.32 -0.49
CA ARG A 157 13.58 5.79 0.65
C ARG A 157 12.10 5.89 0.27
N GLY A 158 11.23 5.49 1.19
CA GLY A 158 9.78 5.46 0.98
C GLY A 158 9.27 4.16 0.34
N SER A 159 10.15 3.23 -0.03
CA SER A 159 9.75 1.92 -0.54
C SER A 159 9.10 1.07 0.56
N ILE A 160 7.99 0.42 0.23
CA ILE A 160 7.36 -0.59 1.10
C ILE A 160 8.17 -1.89 1.02
N LEU A 161 8.57 -2.40 2.18
CA LEU A 161 9.36 -3.62 2.32
C LEU A 161 8.49 -4.87 2.17
N SER A 162 8.12 -5.18 0.92
CA SER A 162 7.47 -6.45 0.55
C SER A 162 8.43 -7.65 0.63
N ALA A 163 7.91 -8.88 0.60
CA ALA A 163 8.73 -10.09 0.51
C ALA A 163 9.77 -10.05 -0.62
N ARG A 164 9.40 -9.49 -1.78
CA ARG A 164 10.30 -9.31 -2.94
C ARG A 164 11.41 -8.28 -2.65
N ALA A 165 11.06 -7.19 -1.99
CA ALA A 165 12.03 -6.16 -1.58
C ALA A 165 13.02 -6.72 -0.56
N LEU A 166 12.54 -7.47 0.44
CA LEU A 166 13.39 -8.10 1.45
C LEU A 166 14.33 -9.15 0.84
N ALA A 167 13.84 -9.96 -0.10
CA ALA A 167 14.67 -10.93 -0.82
C ALA A 167 15.80 -10.23 -1.60
N ALA A 168 15.47 -9.15 -2.33
CA ALA A 168 16.48 -8.38 -3.06
C ALA A 168 17.54 -7.79 -2.12
N LEU A 169 17.13 -7.16 -1.01
CA LEU A 169 18.05 -6.61 0.00
C LEU A 169 18.99 -7.68 0.56
N ALA A 170 18.44 -8.85 0.92
CA ALA A 170 19.22 -9.99 1.42
C ALA A 170 20.22 -10.50 0.37
N SER A 171 19.79 -10.68 -0.88
CA SER A 171 20.65 -11.11 -1.99
C SER A 171 21.79 -10.14 -2.28
N THR A 172 21.59 -8.84 -2.01
CA THR A 172 22.62 -7.80 -2.14
C THR A 172 23.48 -7.62 -0.89
N GLY A 173 23.36 -8.52 0.09
CA GLY A 173 24.26 -8.61 1.25
C GLY A 173 23.82 -7.86 2.50
N LEU A 174 22.58 -7.38 2.57
CA LEU A 174 22.06 -6.71 3.77
C LEU A 174 21.42 -7.70 4.75
N GLY A 175 21.63 -7.49 6.04
CA GLY A 175 20.95 -8.21 7.14
C GLY A 175 19.92 -7.38 7.89
N ALA A 176 20.00 -6.06 7.79
CA ALA A 176 19.12 -5.08 8.43
C ALA A 176 18.99 -3.83 7.56
N VAL A 177 17.96 -3.03 7.82
CA VAL A 177 17.74 -1.73 7.17
C VAL A 177 17.18 -0.72 8.18
N ARG A 178 17.38 0.57 7.91
CA ARG A 178 16.66 1.61 8.64
C ARG A 178 15.26 1.79 8.05
N ALA A 179 14.25 1.59 8.89
CA ALA A 179 12.85 1.68 8.50
C ALA A 179 12.05 2.50 9.52
N TRP A 180 10.94 3.07 9.05
CA TRP A 180 9.94 3.65 9.95
C TRP A 180 9.30 2.53 10.77
N PRO A 181 9.29 2.64 12.12
CA PRO A 181 8.75 1.58 12.96
C PRO A 181 7.25 1.44 12.74
N ARG A 182 6.73 0.26 13.11
CA ARG A 182 5.30 0.01 13.09
C ARG A 182 4.61 0.94 14.09
N VAL A 183 3.67 1.76 13.61
CA VAL A 183 2.93 2.71 14.46
C VAL A 183 2.13 1.94 15.50
N ARG A 184 2.31 2.26 16.78
CA ARG A 184 1.56 1.66 17.88
C ARG A 184 0.30 2.47 18.15
N VAL A 185 -0.85 1.81 18.20
CA VAL A 185 -2.16 2.46 18.36
C VAL A 185 -2.90 1.86 19.54
N ALA A 186 -3.35 2.70 20.46
CA ALA A 186 -4.29 2.29 21.49
C ALA A 186 -5.72 2.71 21.09
N VAL A 187 -6.68 1.80 21.27
CA VAL A 187 -8.09 2.02 20.99
C VAL A 187 -8.85 2.14 22.31
N VAL A 188 -9.69 3.17 22.43
CA VAL A 188 -10.52 3.40 23.62
C VAL A 188 -11.98 3.62 23.22
N SER A 189 -12.85 2.68 23.54
CA SER A 189 -14.30 2.87 23.37
C SER A 189 -14.89 3.58 24.61
N THR A 190 -15.83 4.50 24.38
CA THR A 190 -16.57 5.19 25.45
C THR A 190 -18.06 4.91 25.29
N GLY A 191 -18.74 4.69 26.42
CA GLY A 191 -20.16 4.38 26.48
C GLY A 191 -20.47 3.48 27.68
N ALA A 192 -21.25 3.99 28.64
CA ALA A 192 -21.72 3.23 29.80
C ALA A 192 -22.62 2.05 29.38
N GLU A 193 -23.22 2.14 28.19
CA GLU A 193 -24.00 1.07 27.56
C GLU A 193 -23.14 -0.09 27.07
N LEU A 194 -21.82 0.08 26.92
CA LEU A 194 -20.97 -0.92 26.27
C LEU A 194 -20.70 -2.14 27.17
N ARG A 195 -20.77 -3.33 26.58
CA ARG A 195 -20.45 -4.63 27.21
C ARG A 195 -19.54 -5.47 26.32
N GLU A 196 -18.80 -6.42 26.89
CA GLU A 196 -17.92 -7.31 26.12
C GLU A 196 -18.75 -8.13 25.14
N PRO A 197 -18.35 -8.21 23.85
CA PRO A 197 -18.99 -9.10 22.91
C PRO A 197 -19.07 -10.54 23.43
N GLY A 198 -20.27 -11.13 23.36
CA GLY A 198 -20.54 -12.48 23.82
C GLY A 198 -21.00 -12.60 25.29
N GLN A 199 -21.02 -11.51 26.05
CA GLN A 199 -21.66 -11.48 27.37
C GLN A 199 -23.18 -11.27 27.26
N ASP A 200 -23.92 -11.67 28.30
CA ASP A 200 -25.34 -11.39 28.43
C ASP A 200 -25.58 -9.87 28.49
N LEU A 201 -26.62 -9.42 27.78
CA LEU A 201 -26.98 -8.00 27.73
C LEU A 201 -28.03 -7.67 28.77
N GLU A 202 -27.71 -6.71 29.64
CA GLU A 202 -28.69 -6.04 30.48
C GLU A 202 -29.51 -5.05 29.61
N PRO A 203 -30.80 -4.82 29.92
CA PRO A 203 -31.59 -3.80 29.23
C PRO A 203 -30.88 -2.43 29.21
N GLY A 204 -30.72 -1.86 28.02
CA GLY A 204 -30.02 -0.59 27.81
C GLY A 204 -28.53 -0.72 27.50
N THR A 205 -27.99 -1.94 27.43
CA THR A 205 -26.60 -2.22 27.05
C THR A 205 -26.48 -2.80 25.65
N ILE A 206 -25.30 -2.64 25.04
CA ILE A 206 -24.95 -3.18 23.72
C ILE A 206 -23.52 -3.73 23.70
N PRO A 207 -23.21 -4.71 22.82
CA PRO A 207 -21.83 -5.17 22.63
C PRO A 207 -20.93 -4.09 22.03
N ASP A 208 -19.70 -3.96 22.52
CA ASP A 208 -18.69 -3.11 21.89
C ASP A 208 -18.17 -3.72 20.59
N SER A 209 -18.75 -3.28 19.47
CA SER A 209 -18.28 -3.64 18.13
C SER A 209 -17.20 -2.69 17.58
N ASN A 210 -17.10 -1.46 18.11
CA ASN A 210 -16.18 -0.45 17.60
C ASN A 210 -14.74 -0.73 18.00
N GLY A 211 -14.52 -1.22 19.22
CA GLY A 211 -13.20 -1.64 19.69
C GLY A 211 -12.59 -2.70 18.76
N LEU A 212 -13.38 -3.72 18.40
CA LEU A 212 -12.98 -4.77 17.46
C LEU A 212 -12.76 -4.22 16.04
N LEU A 213 -13.68 -3.39 15.53
CA LEU A 213 -13.56 -2.78 14.22
C LEU A 213 -12.27 -1.96 14.09
N LEU A 214 -11.97 -1.09 15.07
CA LEU A 214 -10.78 -0.25 15.06
C LEU A 214 -9.49 -1.06 15.18
N ALA A 215 -9.45 -2.06 16.07
CA ALA A 215 -8.28 -2.94 16.19
C ALA A 215 -7.96 -3.66 14.87
N GLY A 216 -8.99 -4.17 14.19
CA GLY A 216 -8.85 -4.78 12.86
C GLY A 216 -8.36 -3.79 11.82
N LEU A 217 -9.00 -2.63 11.71
CA LEU A 217 -8.62 -1.58 10.74
C LEU A 217 -7.19 -1.06 10.95
N VAL A 218 -6.74 -0.92 12.21
CA VAL A 218 -5.35 -0.59 12.56
C VAL A 218 -4.39 -1.63 12.00
N ALA A 219 -4.68 -2.91 12.23
CA ALA A 219 -3.85 -4.02 11.74
C ALA A 219 -3.82 -4.10 10.20
N GLU A 220 -4.98 -3.93 9.55
CA GLU A 220 -5.11 -3.90 8.09
C GLU A 220 -4.31 -2.75 7.44
N HIS A 221 -4.10 -1.64 8.18
CA HIS A 221 -3.28 -0.50 7.75
C HIS A 221 -1.81 -0.63 8.16
N GLY A 222 -1.40 -1.82 8.60
CA GLY A 222 0.00 -2.14 8.91
C GLY A 222 0.49 -1.56 10.23
N ALA A 223 -0.39 -1.01 11.07
CA ALA A 223 -0.06 -0.56 12.42
C ALA A 223 -0.27 -1.68 13.45
N GLN A 224 0.22 -1.49 14.68
CA GLN A 224 0.05 -2.44 15.78
C GLN A 224 -0.98 -1.89 16.76
N CYS A 225 -2.08 -2.62 16.98
CA CYS A 225 -3.00 -2.31 18.08
C CYS A 225 -2.38 -2.79 19.40
N THR A 226 -2.01 -1.88 20.30
CA THR A 226 -1.37 -2.22 21.58
C THR A 226 -2.39 -2.56 22.67
N ALA A 227 -3.54 -1.90 22.64
CA ALA A 227 -4.61 -2.13 23.61
C ALA A 227 -5.98 -1.78 23.01
N VAL A 228 -7.01 -2.49 23.46
CA VAL A 228 -8.42 -2.13 23.27
C VAL A 228 -9.03 -1.98 24.67
N LEU A 229 -9.38 -0.75 25.02
CA LEU A 229 -9.81 -0.36 26.35
C LEU A 229 -11.24 0.19 26.29
N ARG A 230 -11.94 0.15 27.43
CA ARG A 230 -13.24 0.80 27.60
C ARG A 230 -13.28 1.71 28.80
N SER A 231 -13.92 2.85 28.63
CA SER A 231 -14.17 3.80 29.70
C SER A 231 -15.66 3.79 30.11
N PRO A 232 -15.98 3.78 31.42
CA PRO A 232 -17.36 3.78 31.93
C PRO A 232 -17.99 5.19 32.02
N ASP A 233 -17.56 6.14 31.18
CA ASP A 233 -18.17 7.46 30.89
C ASP A 233 -17.98 8.64 31.86
N THR A 234 -17.09 8.59 32.86
CA THR A 234 -16.68 9.84 33.54
C THR A 234 -15.51 10.51 32.83
N ALA A 235 -15.49 11.84 32.80
CA ALA A 235 -14.40 12.62 32.20
C ALA A 235 -13.05 12.35 32.89
N ALA A 236 -13.05 12.13 34.21
CA ALA A 236 -11.84 11.85 34.98
C ALA A 236 -11.26 10.46 34.66
N GLU A 237 -12.10 9.42 34.61
CA GLU A 237 -11.66 8.06 34.27
C GLU A 237 -11.23 7.95 32.81
N LEU A 238 -11.97 8.58 31.89
CA LEU A 238 -11.57 8.63 30.48
C LEU A 238 -10.22 9.34 30.33
N ALA A 239 -10.01 10.46 31.01
CA ALA A 239 -8.74 11.17 30.94
C ALA A 239 -7.57 10.32 31.49
N ALA A 240 -7.77 9.63 32.61
CA ALA A 240 -6.76 8.73 33.17
C ALA A 240 -6.42 7.58 32.21
N LEU A 241 -7.45 6.97 31.61
CA LEU A 241 -7.29 5.88 30.65
C LEU A 241 -6.57 6.33 29.37
N LEU A 242 -6.88 7.53 28.86
CA LEU A 242 -6.19 8.11 27.71
C LEU A 242 -4.72 8.39 27.99
N VAL A 243 -4.41 8.87 29.19
CA VAL A 243 -3.02 9.09 29.64
C VAL A 243 -2.28 7.76 29.71
N GLN A 244 -2.86 6.73 30.33
CA GLN A 244 -2.27 5.40 30.40
C GLN A 244 -2.06 4.80 28.99
N ALA A 245 -3.06 4.88 28.12
CA ALA A 245 -2.99 4.37 26.75
C ALA A 245 -1.86 5.04 25.94
N ALA A 246 -1.61 6.33 26.17
CA ALA A 246 -0.58 7.08 25.49
C ALA A 246 0.86 6.71 25.94
N GLU A 247 1.04 6.06 27.09
CA GLU A 247 2.37 5.64 27.55
C GLU A 247 2.99 4.59 26.61
N GLU A 248 2.18 3.70 26.05
CA GLU A 248 2.66 2.61 25.18
C GLU A 248 2.32 2.79 23.69
N ALA A 249 1.64 3.88 23.33
CA ALA A 249 1.18 4.14 21.97
C ALA A 249 1.87 5.35 21.32
N ASP A 250 1.84 5.37 19.98
CA ASP A 250 2.22 6.50 19.13
C ASP A 250 0.99 7.26 18.62
N LEU A 251 -0.21 6.69 18.79
CA LEU A 251 -1.51 7.27 18.46
C LEU A 251 -2.59 6.68 19.39
N VAL A 252 -3.50 7.50 19.88
CA VAL A 252 -4.71 7.03 20.57
C VAL A 252 -5.94 7.33 19.70
N ILE A 253 -6.81 6.34 19.51
CA ILE A 253 -8.08 6.50 18.81
C ILE A 253 -9.22 6.18 19.76
N THR A 254 -10.16 7.11 19.94
CA THR A 254 -11.40 6.85 20.67
C THR A 254 -12.57 6.64 19.73
N SER A 255 -13.57 5.88 20.19
CA SER A 255 -14.88 5.78 19.55
C SER A 255 -15.97 6.02 20.58
N GLY A 256 -16.88 6.94 20.30
CA GLY A 256 -17.92 7.35 21.24
C GLY A 256 -17.58 8.67 21.95
N GLY A 257 -18.59 9.27 22.58
CA GLY A 257 -18.40 10.49 23.37
C GLY A 257 -17.86 11.69 22.61
N VAL A 258 -18.21 11.89 21.33
CA VAL A 258 -17.85 13.10 20.54
C VAL A 258 -19.09 13.92 20.14
N SER A 259 -20.28 13.50 20.58
CA SER A 259 -21.57 14.08 20.17
C SER A 259 -21.95 15.31 21.02
N ALA A 260 -22.98 16.06 20.62
CA ALA A 260 -23.51 17.18 21.41
C ALA A 260 -24.36 16.72 22.62
N GLY A 261 -24.09 15.53 23.17
CA GLY A 261 -24.83 14.99 24.30
C GLY A 261 -24.50 15.74 25.59
N ALA A 262 -25.46 15.82 26.51
CA ALA A 262 -25.29 16.50 27.80
C ALA A 262 -24.27 15.83 28.74
N PHE A 263 -23.94 14.56 28.49
CA PHE A 263 -23.07 13.72 29.33
C PHE A 263 -21.84 13.22 28.55
N ASP A 264 -21.31 14.05 27.65
CA ASP A 264 -20.20 13.67 26.79
C ASP A 264 -18.86 13.97 27.51
N PRO A 265 -18.10 12.95 27.95
CA PRO A 265 -16.90 13.14 28.77
C PRO A 265 -15.76 13.85 28.02
N LEU A 266 -15.69 13.75 26.69
CA LEU A 266 -14.70 14.48 25.90
C LEU A 266 -15.01 15.98 25.83
N THR A 267 -16.27 16.37 26.02
CA THR A 267 -16.67 17.78 26.17
C THR A 267 -16.04 18.40 27.40
N GLU A 268 -16.14 17.72 28.54
CA GLU A 268 -15.55 18.16 29.80
C GLU A 268 -14.03 18.19 29.73
N ILE A 269 -13.40 17.15 29.14
CA ILE A 269 -11.95 17.11 28.93
C ILE A 269 -11.50 18.28 28.03
N ALA A 270 -12.23 18.58 26.95
CA ALA A 270 -11.91 19.70 26.07
C ALA A 270 -11.97 21.05 26.79
N ALA A 271 -12.97 21.26 27.64
CA ALA A 271 -13.10 22.48 28.44
C ALA A 271 -11.95 22.62 29.45
N ALA A 272 -11.65 21.57 30.21
CA ALA A 272 -10.55 21.56 31.17
C ALA A 272 -9.17 21.78 30.53
N GLY A 273 -9.00 21.36 29.27
CA GLY A 273 -7.79 21.58 28.50
C GLY A 273 -7.60 23.04 28.03
N GLN A 274 -8.65 23.86 27.94
CA GLN A 274 -8.56 25.25 27.46
C GLN A 274 -8.15 26.23 28.56
N ASP A 275 -8.40 25.92 29.83
CA ASP A 275 -8.08 26.77 30.98
C ASP A 275 -6.56 26.84 31.29
N GLY A 276 -5.74 26.04 30.62
CA GLY A 276 -4.28 26.01 30.78
C GLY A 276 -3.52 26.68 29.62
N ARG A 277 -3.48 28.02 29.58
CA ARG A 277 -2.63 28.91 28.74
C ARG A 277 -2.65 28.73 27.20
N GLN A 278 -2.70 29.88 26.51
CA GLN A 278 -2.46 30.03 25.06
C GLN A 278 -1.06 29.53 24.68
N ASP A 279 -0.94 28.88 23.51
CA ASP A 279 0.33 28.51 22.89
C ASP A 279 1.28 29.72 22.83
N PRO A 280 2.53 29.63 23.31
CA PRO A 280 3.54 30.55 22.84
C PRO A 280 3.78 30.27 21.35
N ALA A 281 3.80 31.31 20.54
CA ALA A 281 4.14 31.23 19.13
C ALA A 281 5.45 30.44 18.89
N PRO A 282 5.64 29.80 17.73
CA PRO A 282 6.80 28.97 17.46
C PRO A 282 8.03 29.87 17.24
N THR A 283 8.67 30.29 18.33
CA THR A 283 9.95 30.99 18.29
C THR A 283 10.93 30.29 19.21
N GLY A 284 11.89 29.59 18.61
CA GLY A 284 13.14 29.21 19.25
C GLY A 284 13.23 27.73 19.67
N SER A 285 14.29 27.09 19.18
CA SER A 285 14.80 25.77 19.57
C SER A 285 15.25 25.74 21.04
N GLY A 286 14.31 25.64 21.97
CA GLY A 286 14.56 25.43 23.40
C GLY A 286 13.56 24.41 23.98
N PRO A 287 13.89 23.70 25.07
CA PRO A 287 13.01 22.69 25.64
C PRO A 287 11.74 23.35 26.18
N ALA A 288 10.58 22.88 25.73
CA ALA A 288 9.26 23.38 26.13
C ALA A 288 9.04 23.15 27.64
N HIS A 289 9.37 24.15 28.47
CA HIS A 289 9.07 24.17 29.90
C HIS A 289 7.74 24.90 30.11
N GLY A 290 6.64 24.14 30.14
CA GLY A 290 5.31 24.72 30.26
C GLY A 290 4.21 23.72 30.64
N TYR A 291 4.47 22.79 31.57
CA TYR A 291 3.43 21.96 32.17
C TYR A 291 3.65 21.82 33.68
N SER A 292 2.59 21.98 34.47
CA SER A 292 2.62 21.75 35.92
C SER A 292 2.33 20.26 36.19
N PRO A 293 3.25 19.50 36.81
CA PRO A 293 3.04 18.09 37.17
C PRO A 293 1.84 17.83 38.10
N THR A 294 1.24 18.90 38.65
CA THR A 294 0.09 18.86 39.56
C THR A 294 -1.27 18.92 38.87
N ALA A 295 -1.33 19.12 37.55
CA ALA A 295 -2.61 19.10 36.83
C ALA A 295 -3.09 17.65 36.72
N GLY A 296 -4.31 17.35 37.19
CA GLY A 296 -4.95 16.04 37.04
C GLY A 296 -5.00 15.57 35.57
N ALA A 297 -5.32 14.29 35.34
CA ALA A 297 -5.22 13.65 34.02
C ALA A 297 -5.85 14.46 32.86
N ALA A 298 -7.00 15.11 33.09
CA ALA A 298 -7.66 15.96 32.09
C ALA A 298 -6.80 17.15 31.63
N GLY A 299 -5.99 17.73 32.52
CA GLY A 299 -5.10 18.84 32.18
C GLY A 299 -3.93 18.45 31.27
N ARG A 300 -3.65 17.15 31.12
CA ARG A 300 -2.63 16.59 30.19
C ARG A 300 -3.17 16.42 28.78
N ILE A 301 -4.48 16.58 28.58
CA ILE A 301 -5.13 16.37 27.30
C ILE A 301 -5.49 17.74 26.72
N ARG A 302 -5.17 17.94 25.45
CA ARG A 302 -5.60 19.09 24.66
C ARG A 302 -6.45 18.54 23.53
N LEU A 303 -7.73 18.94 23.47
CA LEU A 303 -8.68 18.41 22.51
C LEU A 303 -9.45 19.55 21.84
N ARG A 304 -9.59 19.47 20.53
CA ARG A 304 -10.41 20.38 19.74
C ARG A 304 -11.52 19.60 19.04
N ARG A 305 -12.76 20.07 19.22
CA ARG A 305 -13.95 19.47 18.64
C ARG A 305 -14.39 20.23 17.41
N GLU A 306 -14.75 19.49 16.37
CA GLU A 306 -15.13 20.04 15.07
C GLU A 306 -16.40 19.40 14.52
N ARG A 307 -17.06 20.17 13.65
CA ARG A 307 -18.17 19.66 12.83
C ARG A 307 -17.69 19.58 11.39
N VAL A 308 -17.54 18.37 10.89
CA VAL A 308 -17.10 18.10 9.52
C VAL A 308 -18.33 17.94 8.62
N ALA A 309 -18.29 18.55 7.44
CA ALA A 309 -19.35 18.51 6.43
C ALA A 309 -19.42 17.15 5.69
N MET A 310 -19.44 16.06 6.46
CA MET A 310 -19.55 14.69 5.97
C MET A 310 -20.68 13.92 6.64
N GLN A 311 -21.15 12.87 5.97
CA GLN A 311 -22.11 11.92 6.51
C GLN A 311 -21.80 10.49 6.02
N PRO A 312 -21.77 9.50 6.94
CA PRO A 312 -21.78 9.66 8.40
C PRO A 312 -20.50 10.33 8.93
N GLY A 313 -20.48 10.68 10.23
CA GLY A 313 -19.28 11.22 10.89
C GLY A 313 -19.19 12.74 11.04
N LYS A 314 -20.32 13.46 11.12
CA LYS A 314 -20.33 14.92 11.36
C LYS A 314 -19.49 15.37 12.57
N PRO A 315 -19.67 14.82 13.79
CA PRO A 315 -18.83 15.23 14.92
C PRO A 315 -17.48 14.52 14.88
N GLN A 316 -16.40 15.28 15.00
CA GLN A 316 -15.04 14.76 15.12
C GLN A 316 -14.29 15.53 16.20
N ALA A 317 -13.26 14.94 16.80
CA ALA A 317 -12.31 15.70 17.60
C ALA A 317 -10.89 15.16 17.40
N HIS A 318 -9.92 16.05 17.53
CA HIS A 318 -8.50 15.68 17.49
C HIS A 318 -7.72 16.50 18.51
N GLY A 319 -6.57 15.98 18.91
CA GLY A 319 -5.83 16.55 20.01
C GLY A 319 -4.51 15.85 20.30
N ARG A 320 -3.99 16.08 21.50
CA ARG A 320 -2.76 15.46 22.00
C ARG A 320 -2.89 15.11 23.48
N VAL A 321 -2.24 14.01 23.85
CA VAL A 321 -2.03 13.59 25.24
C VAL A 321 -0.56 13.83 25.58
N HIS A 322 -0.30 14.57 26.67
CA HIS A 322 1.05 14.81 27.16
C HIS A 322 1.48 13.67 28.09
N CYS A 323 2.51 12.94 27.70
CA CYS A 323 3.08 11.82 28.44
C CYS A 323 4.11 12.30 29.48
N GLY A 324 4.34 11.51 30.53
CA GLY A 324 5.30 11.86 31.59
C GLY A 324 6.75 11.86 31.12
N ASP A 325 7.02 11.15 30.01
CA ASP A 325 8.31 11.11 29.31
C ASP A 325 8.53 12.31 28.36
N GLY A 326 7.61 13.28 28.33
CA GLY A 326 7.67 14.48 27.49
C GLY A 326 7.12 14.31 26.07
N ARG A 327 6.68 13.10 25.67
CA ARG A 327 6.03 12.91 24.36
C ARG A 327 4.66 13.58 24.31
N GLN A 328 4.27 14.01 23.11
CA GLN A 328 2.91 14.45 22.81
C GLN A 328 2.26 13.47 21.84
N VAL A 329 1.47 12.54 22.35
CA VAL A 329 0.83 11.49 21.56
C VAL A 329 -0.45 12.03 20.92
N PRO A 330 -0.60 11.96 19.59
CA PRO A 330 -1.83 12.35 18.91
C PRO A 330 -3.05 11.58 19.41
N LEU A 331 -4.17 12.27 19.51
CA LEU A 331 -5.47 11.72 19.89
C LEU A 331 -6.49 12.02 18.79
N LEU A 332 -7.14 10.98 18.27
CA LEU A 332 -8.29 11.10 17.38
C LEU A 332 -9.53 10.61 18.10
N CYS A 333 -10.64 11.33 18.02
CA CYS A 333 -11.89 10.94 18.63
C CYS A 333 -12.98 10.84 17.56
N LEU A 334 -13.42 9.60 17.33
CA LEU A 334 -14.37 9.25 16.29
C LEU A 334 -15.80 9.13 16.86
N PRO A 335 -16.83 9.35 16.04
CA PRO A 335 -18.22 9.14 16.44
C PRO A 335 -18.51 7.68 16.82
N GLY A 336 -19.42 7.44 17.77
CA GLY A 336 -19.70 6.09 18.29
C GLY A 336 -20.55 5.16 17.39
N ASN A 337 -21.10 5.65 16.29
CA ASN A 337 -21.87 4.80 15.36
C ASN A 337 -20.92 4.01 14.44
N PRO A 338 -21.03 2.67 14.32
CA PRO A 338 -20.00 1.86 13.66
C PRO A 338 -19.70 2.21 12.20
N VAL A 339 -20.71 2.57 11.39
CA VAL A 339 -20.45 3.01 10.00
C VAL A 339 -19.72 4.36 10.00
N SER A 340 -19.99 5.22 10.98
CA SER A 340 -19.25 6.49 11.16
C SER A 340 -17.81 6.23 11.57
N VAL A 341 -17.55 5.23 12.41
CA VAL A 341 -16.20 4.80 12.78
C VAL A 341 -15.44 4.36 11.54
N LEU A 342 -16.02 3.46 10.72
CA LEU A 342 -15.40 3.02 9.46
C LEU A 342 -15.06 4.21 8.55
N VAL A 343 -16.05 5.08 8.28
CA VAL A 343 -15.84 6.26 7.41
C VAL A 343 -14.77 7.19 7.97
N SER A 344 -14.81 7.50 9.27
CA SER A 344 -13.86 8.41 9.90
C SER A 344 -12.47 7.79 9.97
N PHE A 345 -12.38 6.48 10.20
CA PHE A 345 -11.11 5.77 10.13
C PHE A 345 -10.52 5.87 8.72
N THR A 346 -11.27 5.49 7.68
CA THR A 346 -10.77 5.48 6.30
C THR A 346 -10.38 6.88 5.81
N THR A 347 -11.13 7.91 6.18
CA THR A 347 -10.93 9.28 5.67
C THR A 347 -9.97 10.13 6.53
N ILE A 348 -9.75 9.78 7.80
CA ILE A 348 -8.96 10.58 8.75
C ILE A 348 -7.85 9.75 9.39
N ALA A 349 -8.19 8.65 10.08
CA ALA A 349 -7.20 7.87 10.83
C ALA A 349 -6.20 7.15 9.92
N ALA A 350 -6.63 6.59 8.79
CA ALA A 350 -5.76 5.93 7.83
C ALA A 350 -4.69 6.89 7.23
N PRO A 351 -5.04 8.11 6.79
CA PRO A 351 -4.03 9.13 6.45
C PRO A 351 -3.06 9.47 7.58
N VAL A 352 -3.53 9.55 8.83
CA VAL A 352 -2.68 9.77 10.01
C VAL A 352 -1.70 8.62 10.20
N LEU A 353 -2.18 7.36 10.12
CA LEU A 353 -1.33 6.18 10.19
C LEU A 353 -0.30 6.14 9.06
N ALA A 354 -0.69 6.52 7.84
CA ALA A 354 0.24 6.61 6.71
C ALA A 354 1.35 7.64 7.00
N ARG A 355 0.98 8.84 7.50
CA ARG A 355 1.94 9.89 7.84
C ARG A 355 2.90 9.47 8.97
N LEU A 356 2.38 8.81 10.01
CA LEU A 356 3.18 8.29 11.13
C LEU A 356 4.04 7.08 10.72
N GLY A 357 3.57 6.26 9.78
CA GLY A 357 4.31 5.12 9.23
C GLY A 357 5.37 5.50 8.18
N GLY A 358 5.62 6.79 7.97
CA GLY A 358 6.62 7.29 7.03
C GLY A 358 6.26 7.14 5.56
N TYR A 359 4.97 6.95 5.23
CA TYR A 359 4.50 6.98 3.85
C TYR A 359 4.55 8.41 3.33
N ASP A 360 5.59 8.71 2.56
CA ASP A 360 5.73 9.99 1.88
C ASP A 360 4.90 9.99 0.59
N SER A 361 3.96 10.92 0.48
CA SER A 361 2.97 11.00 -0.61
C SER A 361 3.55 11.31 -1.97
N HIS A 362 4.81 11.75 -2.02
CA HIS A 362 5.48 12.31 -3.18
C HIS A 362 5.77 11.33 -4.33
N ARG A 363 5.43 10.03 -4.24
CA ARG A 363 5.74 9.04 -5.29
C ARG A 363 4.62 8.11 -5.76
N ARG A 364 3.36 8.31 -5.35
CA ARG A 364 2.23 7.66 -6.03
C ARG A 364 1.69 8.55 -7.16
N THR A 365 2.50 8.83 -8.18
CA THR A 365 1.97 9.39 -9.43
C THR A 365 1.15 8.32 -10.15
N ALA A 366 -0.13 8.20 -9.81
CA ALA A 366 -1.12 7.73 -10.75
C ALA A 366 -1.23 8.79 -11.85
N ARG A 367 -1.13 8.36 -13.12
CA ARG A 367 -1.47 9.20 -14.28
C ARG A 367 -2.92 9.64 -14.11
N THR A 368 -3.14 10.87 -13.68
CA THR A 368 -4.47 11.49 -13.66
C THR A 368 -4.89 11.71 -15.10
N VAL A 369 -5.82 10.89 -15.60
CA VAL A 369 -6.61 11.26 -16.77
C VAL A 369 -7.57 12.34 -16.28
N ALA A 370 -7.39 13.57 -16.77
CA ALA A 370 -8.25 14.69 -16.44
C ALA A 370 -9.71 14.32 -16.74
N ALA A 371 -10.59 14.49 -15.75
CA ALA A 371 -12.03 14.46 -15.96
C ALA A 371 -12.39 15.63 -16.88
N SER A 372 -12.97 15.32 -18.05
CA SER A 372 -13.49 16.33 -18.97
C SER A 372 -14.71 17.03 -18.36
N PRO A 373 -14.83 18.36 -18.46
CA PRO A 373 -16.06 19.05 -18.10
C PRO A 373 -17.19 18.65 -19.06
N ARG A 374 -18.39 18.45 -18.49
CA ARG A 374 -19.66 18.22 -19.19
C ARG A 374 -19.92 19.36 -20.18
N ALA A 375 -20.08 19.06 -21.46
CA ALA A 375 -20.68 19.99 -22.42
C ALA A 375 -22.22 20.02 -22.24
N PRO A 376 -22.87 21.20 -22.29
CA PRO A 376 -24.32 21.29 -22.22
C PRO A 376 -24.93 20.76 -23.52
N ARG A 377 -25.99 19.95 -23.38
CA ARG A 377 -26.85 19.55 -24.50
C ARG A 377 -27.62 20.78 -24.98
N ALA A 378 -27.35 21.23 -26.20
CA ALA A 378 -28.23 22.13 -26.94
C ALA A 378 -28.53 21.54 -28.32
N SER A 379 -29.82 21.32 -28.56
CA SER A 379 -30.42 20.96 -29.84
C SER A 379 -30.47 22.16 -30.78
N ALA A 380 -30.01 22.03 -32.02
CA ALA A 380 -30.45 22.84 -33.15
C ALA A 380 -30.18 22.13 -34.49
N PRO A 381 -31.02 22.34 -35.53
CA PRO A 381 -30.99 21.59 -36.78
C PRO A 381 -30.08 22.19 -37.85
N SER A 382 -29.81 21.35 -38.85
CA SER A 382 -29.00 21.52 -40.06
C SER A 382 -29.29 22.78 -40.88
N ALA A 383 -28.24 23.44 -41.39
CA ALA A 383 -28.29 24.26 -42.60
C ALA A 383 -26.92 24.28 -43.32
N LEU A 384 -27.01 24.23 -44.65
CA LEU A 384 -25.99 23.98 -45.67
C LEU A 384 -25.19 25.23 -46.15
N CYS A 385 -24.15 24.93 -46.95
CA CYS A 385 -23.44 25.76 -47.96
C CYS A 385 -22.39 26.78 -47.44
N ASP A 386 -21.20 26.97 -48.02
CA ASP A 386 -20.57 26.51 -49.26
C ASP A 386 -19.02 26.74 -49.20
N PRO A 387 -18.23 26.25 -50.18
CA PRO A 387 -16.75 26.10 -50.12
C PRO A 387 -15.94 27.08 -51.01
N ALA A 388 -14.64 27.29 -50.71
CA ALA A 388 -13.49 27.55 -51.65
C ALA A 388 -12.24 28.08 -50.88
N MET A 389 -11.13 27.30 -50.74
CA MET A 389 -9.85 27.33 -51.51
C MET A 389 -8.88 28.52 -51.25
N PRO A 390 -7.53 28.42 -51.35
CA PRO A 390 -6.59 27.28 -51.38
C PRO A 390 -5.38 27.38 -50.39
N PRO A 391 -4.45 26.38 -50.35
CA PRO A 391 -3.29 26.34 -49.43
C PRO A 391 -1.92 26.58 -50.11
N ALA A 392 -0.90 26.97 -49.35
CA ALA A 392 0.54 26.71 -49.60
C ALA A 392 1.43 27.26 -48.45
N PRO A 393 2.71 26.85 -48.32
CA PRO A 393 3.20 25.48 -48.26
C PRO A 393 4.17 25.24 -47.07
N SER A 394 4.53 23.98 -46.88
CA SER A 394 5.52 23.47 -45.92
C SER A 394 6.94 23.96 -46.18
N SER A 395 7.72 24.17 -45.12
CA SER A 395 9.16 23.90 -45.17
C SER A 395 9.62 23.19 -43.90
N ALA A 396 10.14 21.98 -44.08
CA ALA A 396 10.88 21.23 -43.09
C ALA A 396 12.22 21.91 -42.78
N ALA A 397 12.61 21.92 -41.51
CA ALA A 397 14.00 22.00 -41.10
C ALA A 397 14.16 21.25 -39.78
N ALA A 398 14.92 20.16 -39.84
CA ALA A 398 15.34 19.36 -38.71
C ALA A 398 16.67 19.87 -38.15
N ALA A 399 16.81 19.79 -36.81
CA ALA A 399 18.02 19.61 -35.99
C ALA A 399 17.96 20.49 -34.71
N PRO A 400 18.72 20.18 -33.64
CA PRO A 400 19.07 18.89 -33.07
C PRO A 400 18.70 18.80 -31.57
N ALA A 401 18.89 17.61 -30.99
CA ALA A 401 18.68 17.32 -29.58
C ALA A 401 19.62 18.15 -28.67
N ALA A 402 19.03 18.89 -27.73
CA ALA A 402 19.74 19.56 -26.65
C ALA A 402 19.49 18.85 -25.32
N SER A 403 20.59 18.42 -24.71
CA SER A 403 20.73 18.01 -23.31
C SER A 403 20.20 19.10 -22.37
N SER A 404 19.39 18.72 -21.38
CA SER A 404 19.09 19.57 -20.22
C SER A 404 18.98 18.73 -18.95
N ALA A 405 19.89 18.98 -18.02
CA ALA A 405 19.93 18.46 -16.66
C ALA A 405 18.65 18.77 -15.86
N PRO A 406 18.26 17.97 -14.84
CA PRO A 406 17.15 18.31 -13.99
C PRO A 406 17.65 19.06 -12.74
N GLY A 407 17.53 20.38 -12.77
CA GLY A 407 17.32 21.16 -11.56
C GLY A 407 15.82 21.42 -11.43
N ARG A 408 15.15 20.81 -10.45
CA ARG A 408 13.83 21.25 -10.00
C ARG A 408 13.75 21.24 -8.48
N SER A 409 13.44 22.42 -7.97
CA SER A 409 13.14 22.80 -6.60
C SER A 409 12.08 21.93 -5.95
N SER A 410 12.35 21.54 -4.71
CA SER A 410 11.43 20.93 -3.75
C SER A 410 10.28 21.88 -3.41
N GLY A 411 9.11 21.68 -4.01
CA GLY A 411 7.85 22.22 -3.53
C GLY A 411 7.23 21.23 -2.53
N ALA A 412 6.89 21.71 -1.33
CA ALA A 412 6.20 20.92 -0.31
C ALA A 412 4.81 20.48 -0.83
N GLY A 413 4.69 19.20 -1.18
CA GLY A 413 3.43 18.57 -1.60
C GLY A 413 2.65 18.04 -0.40
N GLY A 414 1.32 18.21 -0.45
CA GLY A 414 0.39 17.76 0.58
C GLY A 414 0.35 16.23 0.78
N PRO A 415 -0.37 15.77 1.82
CA PRO A 415 -0.50 14.35 2.16
C PRO A 415 -1.11 13.53 1.01
N ALA A 416 -0.85 12.22 1.00
CA ALA A 416 -1.31 11.33 -0.06
C ALA A 416 -2.83 11.26 -0.04
N GLU A 417 -3.47 11.85 -1.04
CA GLU A 417 -4.91 11.73 -1.18
C GLU A 417 -5.28 10.26 -1.44
N PRO A 418 -6.36 9.76 -0.81
CA PRO A 418 -6.88 8.44 -1.10
C PRO A 418 -7.14 8.28 -2.60
N VAL A 419 -6.69 7.17 -3.18
CA VAL A 419 -6.87 6.91 -4.62
C VAL A 419 -8.33 6.56 -4.88
N LEU A 420 -9.09 7.56 -5.31
CA LEU A 420 -10.46 7.39 -5.78
C LEU A 420 -10.47 6.61 -7.10
N ARG A 421 -11.46 5.73 -7.25
CA ARG A 421 -11.70 4.99 -8.49
C ARG A 421 -13.05 5.37 -9.07
N PRO A 422 -13.19 5.53 -10.39
CA PRO A 422 -14.49 5.72 -11.00
C PRO A 422 -15.35 4.46 -10.87
N ALA A 423 -16.64 4.67 -10.66
CA ALA A 423 -17.67 3.63 -10.58
C ALA A 423 -19.00 4.17 -11.12
N ARG A 424 -19.95 3.26 -11.35
CA ARG A 424 -21.33 3.58 -11.71
C ARG A 424 -22.31 3.04 -10.67
N ALA A 425 -23.31 3.83 -10.31
CA ALA A 425 -24.41 3.37 -9.47
C ALA A 425 -25.27 2.34 -10.19
N ALA A 426 -25.44 1.15 -9.61
CA ALA A 426 -26.36 0.13 -10.10
C ALA A 426 -27.77 0.28 -9.53
N GLU A 427 -27.90 0.98 -8.40
CA GLU A 427 -29.16 1.25 -7.70
C GLU A 427 -29.22 2.74 -7.37
N SER A 428 -30.42 3.31 -7.26
CA SER A 428 -30.61 4.70 -6.82
C SER A 428 -30.64 4.79 -5.29
N TRP A 429 -30.13 5.88 -4.70
CA TRP A 429 -30.30 6.17 -3.27
C TRP A 429 -30.33 7.67 -2.97
N ALA A 430 -30.97 8.02 -1.85
CA ALA A 430 -30.99 9.39 -1.36
C ALA A 430 -29.68 9.78 -0.67
N THR A 431 -29.29 11.03 -0.82
CA THR A 431 -28.12 11.61 -0.18
C THR A 431 -28.55 12.73 0.78
N PRO A 432 -27.77 13.00 1.84
CA PRO A 432 -28.08 14.08 2.76
C PRO A 432 -27.73 15.45 2.14
N PRO A 433 -28.61 16.45 2.25
CA PRO A 433 -28.35 17.76 1.68
C PRO A 433 -27.17 18.47 2.39
N GLY A 434 -26.34 19.15 1.59
CA GLY A 434 -25.30 20.07 2.06
C GLY A 434 -24.10 19.42 2.76
N ARG A 435 -23.94 18.09 2.66
CA ARG A 435 -22.81 17.35 3.23
C ARG A 435 -22.37 16.25 2.29
N ARG A 436 -21.06 16.02 2.21
CA ARG A 436 -20.52 14.92 1.41
C ARG A 436 -20.94 13.58 2.01
N GLN A 437 -21.47 12.68 1.21
CA GLN A 437 -21.83 11.33 1.64
C GLN A 437 -20.67 10.37 1.39
N TYR A 438 -20.36 9.54 2.39
CA TYR A 438 -19.50 8.38 2.28
C TYR A 438 -20.36 7.14 2.57
N LEU A 439 -20.84 6.49 1.52
CA LEU A 439 -21.77 5.36 1.64
C LEU A 439 -21.02 4.04 1.44
N PRO A 440 -21.05 3.08 2.37
CA PRO A 440 -20.56 1.73 2.11
C PRO A 440 -21.31 1.09 0.94
N VAL A 441 -20.55 0.62 -0.05
CA VAL A 441 -21.06 0.00 -1.27
C VAL A 441 -20.36 -1.33 -1.54
N ARG A 442 -21.09 -2.22 -2.19
CA ARG A 442 -20.58 -3.49 -2.74
C ARG A 442 -20.29 -3.30 -4.23
N VAL A 443 -19.21 -3.91 -4.70
CA VAL A 443 -18.89 -4.01 -6.13
C VAL A 443 -19.64 -5.20 -6.72
N LEU A 444 -20.42 -4.95 -7.76
CA LEU A 444 -21.16 -6.00 -8.46
C LEU A 444 -20.26 -6.64 -9.51
N ALA A 445 -20.22 -7.98 -9.53
CA ALA A 445 -19.61 -8.72 -10.62
C ALA A 445 -20.33 -8.37 -11.94
N PRO A 446 -19.62 -8.29 -13.07
CA PRO A 446 -20.28 -8.17 -14.36
C PRO A 446 -21.27 -9.33 -14.51
N ALA A 447 -22.50 -9.02 -14.93
CA ALA A 447 -23.51 -10.05 -15.15
C ALA A 447 -22.93 -11.12 -16.10
N PRO A 448 -23.10 -12.43 -15.81
CA PRO A 448 -22.76 -13.44 -16.80
C PRO A 448 -23.53 -13.12 -18.08
N ALA A 449 -22.83 -13.10 -19.22
CA ALA A 449 -23.49 -12.91 -20.50
C ALA A 449 -24.64 -13.91 -20.60
N GLY A 450 -25.86 -13.41 -20.71
CA GLY A 450 -27.03 -14.26 -20.88
C GLY A 450 -26.85 -15.19 -22.08
N PRO A 451 -27.54 -16.34 -22.11
CA PRO A 451 -27.49 -17.21 -23.29
C PRO A 451 -27.84 -16.37 -24.52
N ALA A 452 -26.96 -16.42 -25.53
CA ALA A 452 -27.17 -15.73 -26.79
C ALA A 452 -28.58 -16.06 -27.30
N PRO A 453 -29.34 -15.07 -27.81
CA PRO A 453 -30.65 -15.35 -28.39
C PRO A 453 -30.46 -16.41 -29.48
N THR A 454 -31.13 -17.54 -29.33
CA THR A 454 -31.21 -18.57 -30.35
C THR A 454 -32.09 -18.05 -31.47
N ASP A 455 -31.51 -17.33 -32.42
CA ASP A 455 -32.19 -16.99 -33.66
C ASP A 455 -32.31 -18.25 -34.52
N ALA A 456 -33.55 -18.69 -34.69
CA ALA A 456 -33.94 -19.62 -35.72
C ALA A 456 -33.85 -18.95 -37.10
N ALA A 457 -33.21 -19.69 -38.02
CA ALA A 457 -33.38 -19.64 -39.47
C ALA A 457 -32.78 -18.46 -40.28
N SER A 458 -31.80 -18.86 -41.08
CA SER A 458 -31.59 -18.55 -42.51
C SER A 458 -30.55 -17.50 -42.93
N GLY A 459 -29.67 -17.94 -43.84
CA GLY A 459 -29.13 -17.10 -44.91
C GLY A 459 -27.75 -16.52 -44.66
N GLY A 460 -26.71 -17.17 -45.19
CA GLY A 460 -25.33 -16.80 -44.95
C GLY A 460 -24.88 -15.49 -45.61
N ALA A 461 -24.03 -14.76 -44.87
CA ALA A 461 -22.93 -13.97 -45.41
C ALA A 461 -21.87 -13.84 -44.32
N ARG A 462 -20.64 -14.30 -44.59
CA ARG A 462 -19.49 -14.18 -43.69
C ARG A 462 -19.12 -12.69 -43.56
N ALA A 463 -19.46 -12.09 -42.44
CA ALA A 463 -18.81 -10.87 -41.94
C ALA A 463 -17.90 -11.28 -40.77
N GLN A 464 -16.63 -10.88 -40.85
CA GLN A 464 -15.63 -11.06 -39.82
C GLN A 464 -16.08 -10.30 -38.56
N SER A 465 -16.44 -11.01 -37.49
CA SER A 465 -16.68 -10.42 -36.18
C SER A 465 -15.37 -10.33 -35.42
N THR A 466 -14.88 -9.11 -35.26
CA THR A 466 -13.92 -8.76 -34.20
C THR A 466 -14.59 -8.98 -32.85
N PRO A 467 -13.90 -9.56 -31.84
CA PRO A 467 -14.36 -9.48 -30.47
C PRO A 467 -13.95 -8.10 -29.95
N ASP A 468 -14.71 -7.07 -30.30
CA ASP A 468 -14.70 -5.84 -29.51
C ASP A 468 -15.45 -6.14 -28.21
N CYS A 469 -14.73 -6.74 -27.26
CA CYS A 469 -15.03 -6.59 -25.85
C CYS A 469 -14.79 -5.11 -25.53
N ALA A 470 -15.79 -4.27 -25.81
CA ALA A 470 -15.82 -2.89 -25.36
C ALA A 470 -15.83 -2.92 -23.83
N VAL A 471 -14.66 -2.78 -23.23
CA VAL A 471 -14.51 -2.47 -21.81
C VAL A 471 -15.28 -1.17 -21.61
N ASP A 472 -16.40 -1.21 -20.87
CA ASP A 472 -17.18 -0.01 -20.54
C ASP A 472 -16.21 1.02 -19.95
N PRO A 473 -16.09 2.23 -20.52
CA PRO A 473 -15.25 3.30 -19.97
C PRO A 473 -15.68 3.78 -18.58
N GLY A 474 -16.78 3.25 -18.02
CA GLY A 474 -17.45 3.71 -16.81
C GLY A 474 -17.05 3.12 -15.45
N GLY A 475 -16.03 2.26 -15.35
CA GLY A 475 -15.63 1.68 -14.06
C GLY A 475 -16.61 0.64 -13.49
N ALA A 476 -16.38 0.19 -12.25
CA ALA A 476 -17.15 -0.91 -11.66
C ALA A 476 -18.59 -0.50 -11.31
N LEU A 477 -19.55 -1.42 -11.46
CA LEU A 477 -20.93 -1.23 -10.98
C LEU A 477 -20.96 -1.39 -9.46
N VAL A 478 -21.63 -0.47 -8.74
CA VAL A 478 -21.72 -0.49 -7.28
C VAL A 478 -23.14 -0.26 -6.77
N ALA A 479 -23.46 -0.86 -5.64
CA ALA A 479 -24.75 -0.68 -4.96
C ALA A 479 -24.56 -0.53 -3.44
N PRO A 480 -25.48 0.13 -2.71
CA PRO A 480 -25.41 0.26 -1.25
C PRO A 480 -25.21 -1.10 -0.57
N SER A 481 -24.35 -1.21 0.44
CA SER A 481 -24.12 -2.48 1.14
C SER A 481 -25.36 -2.98 1.92
N HIS A 482 -26.31 -2.08 2.20
CA HIS A 482 -27.53 -2.39 2.95
C HIS A 482 -28.78 -1.79 2.30
N ARG A 483 -29.90 -2.53 2.37
CA ARG A 483 -31.20 -2.12 1.81
C ARG A 483 -31.79 -0.85 2.43
N LEU A 484 -31.42 -0.54 3.69
CA LEU A 484 -31.85 0.69 4.38
C LEU A 484 -30.96 1.91 4.01
N GLY A 485 -30.08 1.78 3.02
CA GLY A 485 -29.25 2.87 2.52
C GLY A 485 -28.18 3.31 3.51
N SER A 486 -28.11 4.61 3.79
CA SER A 486 -26.97 5.27 4.44
C SER A 486 -27.05 5.37 5.97
N GLY A 487 -27.78 4.48 6.64
CA GLY A 487 -27.91 4.50 8.10
C GLY A 487 -26.58 4.25 8.81
N SER A 488 -26.17 5.15 9.72
CA SER A 488 -24.86 5.05 10.39
C SER A 488 -24.74 3.90 11.41
N HIS A 489 -25.87 3.32 11.80
CA HIS A 489 -25.99 2.24 12.77
C HIS A 489 -26.00 0.84 12.12
N LEU A 490 -25.92 0.75 10.79
CA LEU A 490 -26.11 -0.48 10.02
C LEU A 490 -24.86 -1.39 10.00
N VAL A 491 -24.34 -1.70 11.19
CA VAL A 491 -23.06 -2.42 11.39
C VAL A 491 -23.04 -3.81 10.76
N ALA A 492 -24.17 -4.54 10.78
CA ALA A 492 -24.26 -5.91 10.26
C ALA A 492 -24.00 -6.01 8.74
N SER A 493 -24.06 -4.89 8.01
CA SER A 493 -23.82 -4.83 6.58
C SER A 493 -22.37 -4.56 6.19
N LEU A 494 -21.52 -4.18 7.16
CA LEU A 494 -20.14 -3.79 6.89
C LEU A 494 -19.30 -4.89 6.23
N PRO A 495 -19.44 -6.19 6.56
CA PRO A 495 -18.69 -7.24 5.87
C PRO A 495 -18.97 -7.34 4.36
N GLY A 496 -20.11 -6.81 3.91
CA GLY A 496 -20.49 -6.77 2.49
C GLY A 496 -20.03 -5.52 1.74
N ALA A 497 -19.32 -4.59 2.40
CA ALA A 497 -18.84 -3.37 1.78
C ALA A 497 -17.42 -3.56 1.22
N ASP A 498 -17.25 -3.28 -0.07
CA ASP A 498 -15.96 -3.33 -0.77
C ASP A 498 -15.30 -1.93 -0.84
N ALA A 499 -16.11 -0.88 -0.78
CA ALA A 499 -15.68 0.51 -0.90
C ALA A 499 -16.64 1.49 -0.22
N LEU A 500 -16.24 2.76 -0.10
CA LEU A 500 -17.11 3.89 0.21
C LEU A 500 -17.38 4.69 -1.06
N ALA A 501 -18.63 4.77 -1.50
CA ALA A 501 -19.05 5.73 -2.51
C ALA A 501 -18.94 7.15 -1.95
N VAL A 502 -18.25 8.02 -2.68
CA VAL A 502 -18.04 9.42 -2.35
C VAL A 502 -18.98 10.27 -3.20
N VAL A 503 -20.00 10.85 -2.56
CA VAL A 503 -21.03 11.64 -3.23
C VAL A 503 -20.94 13.09 -2.75
N GLY A 504 -20.88 14.03 -3.70
CA GLY A 504 -20.77 15.46 -3.42
C GLY A 504 -21.93 16.01 -2.60
N ALA A 505 -21.69 17.13 -1.91
CA ALA A 505 -22.68 17.76 -1.02
C ALA A 505 -23.86 18.41 -1.77
N GLU A 506 -23.66 18.66 -3.06
CA GLU A 506 -24.60 19.22 -4.02
C GLU A 506 -25.54 18.18 -4.64
N VAL A 507 -25.21 16.89 -4.51
CA VAL A 507 -26.03 15.81 -5.03
C VAL A 507 -27.06 15.45 -3.96
N GLU A 508 -28.36 15.51 -4.28
CA GLU A 508 -29.48 15.17 -3.38
C GLU A 508 -29.99 13.72 -3.54
N ARG A 509 -29.66 13.11 -4.68
CA ARG A 509 -29.96 11.72 -5.00
C ARG A 509 -28.96 11.21 -6.03
N VAL A 510 -28.54 9.97 -5.86
CA VAL A 510 -27.82 9.22 -6.89
C VAL A 510 -28.84 8.38 -7.66
N GLU A 511 -28.84 8.50 -8.99
CA GLU A 511 -29.68 7.72 -9.88
C GLU A 511 -28.91 6.53 -10.46
N THR A 512 -29.62 5.48 -10.87
CA THR A 512 -29.00 4.33 -11.56
C THR A 512 -28.28 4.80 -12.82
N GLY A 513 -27.02 4.39 -12.98
CA GLY A 513 -26.15 4.74 -14.10
C GLY A 513 -25.25 5.95 -13.86
N ASP A 514 -25.49 6.72 -12.78
CA ASP A 514 -24.67 7.88 -12.42
C ASP A 514 -23.21 7.48 -12.19
N LEU A 515 -22.29 8.32 -12.68
CA LEU A 515 -20.87 8.20 -12.43
C LEU A 515 -20.52 8.81 -11.08
N LEU A 516 -19.80 8.06 -10.27
CA LEU A 516 -19.33 8.47 -8.95
C LEU A 516 -17.92 7.97 -8.68
N GLN A 517 -17.31 8.48 -7.61
CA GLN A 517 -16.02 8.02 -7.14
C GLN A 517 -16.20 7.07 -5.97
N ILE A 518 -15.38 6.02 -5.91
CA ILE A 518 -15.33 5.10 -4.77
C ILE A 518 -13.95 5.12 -4.12
N LEU A 519 -13.94 5.00 -2.80
CA LEU A 519 -12.76 4.80 -1.97
C LEU A 519 -12.70 3.33 -1.55
N PRO A 520 -11.81 2.50 -2.10
CA PRO A 520 -11.72 1.09 -1.74
C PRO A 520 -11.42 0.91 -0.24
N LEU A 521 -12.11 -0.04 0.41
CA LEU A 521 -11.89 -0.38 1.81
C LEU A 521 -10.77 -1.42 2.00
N SER A 522 -10.45 -2.20 0.96
CA SER A 522 -9.38 -3.19 1.02
C SER A 522 -7.99 -2.59 0.81
N ALA A 523 -7.02 -3.08 1.59
CA ALA A 523 -5.60 -3.09 1.21
C ALA A 523 -5.44 -3.73 -0.19
N PRO A 524 -4.38 -3.38 -0.97
CA PRO A 524 -4.20 -3.89 -2.34
C PRO A 524 -4.36 -5.43 -2.38
N PRO A 525 -4.91 -5.97 -3.47
CA PRO A 525 -5.26 -7.39 -3.55
C PRO A 525 -4.07 -8.25 -3.14
N SER A 526 -4.29 -9.13 -2.17
CA SER A 526 -3.41 -10.27 -1.95
C SER A 526 -3.28 -11.04 -3.28
N PRO A 527 -2.09 -11.52 -3.65
CA PRO A 527 -1.91 -12.37 -4.84
C PRO A 527 -2.68 -13.70 -4.75
N LEU A 528 -3.22 -14.03 -3.57
CA LEU A 528 -4.25 -15.02 -3.39
C LEU A 528 -5.58 -14.28 -3.52
N GLY A 529 -6.30 -14.49 -4.63
CA GLY A 529 -7.60 -13.88 -4.88
C GLY A 529 -8.60 -14.07 -3.72
N PRO A 530 -9.76 -13.41 -3.76
CA PRO A 530 -10.73 -13.51 -2.67
C PRO A 530 -11.03 -14.99 -2.39
N PRO A 531 -11.09 -15.42 -1.11
CA PRO A 531 -11.56 -16.77 -0.80
C PRO A 531 -12.94 -16.92 -1.45
N GLY A 532 -13.09 -17.94 -2.30
CA GLY A 532 -14.35 -18.23 -2.97
C GLY A 532 -15.47 -18.29 -1.92
N ARG A 533 -16.53 -17.51 -2.13
CA ARG A 533 -17.72 -17.60 -1.29
C ARG A 533 -18.21 -19.05 -1.32
N PRO A 534 -18.47 -19.69 -0.17
CA PRO A 534 -19.24 -20.92 -0.17
C PRO A 534 -20.60 -20.64 -0.82
N ALA A 535 -20.99 -21.48 -1.77
CA ALA A 535 -22.32 -21.44 -2.34
C ALA A 535 -23.34 -21.56 -1.21
N ALA A 536 -24.28 -20.62 -1.14
CA ALA A 536 -25.45 -20.79 -0.29
C ALA A 536 -26.31 -21.87 -0.95
N ASP A 537 -26.28 -23.08 -0.38
CA ASP A 537 -27.28 -24.09 -0.69
C ASP A 537 -28.66 -23.61 -0.19
N HIS A 538 -29.67 -23.92 -1.00
CA HIS A 538 -31.08 -23.53 -0.89
C HIS A 538 -31.78 -23.95 0.40
#